data_AF-A0A6G2DCY7-F1
#
_entry.id   AF-A0A6G2DCY7-F1
#
_cell.length_a   1.000
_cell.length_b   1.000
_cell.length_c   1.000
_cell.angle_alpha   90.00
_cell.angle_beta   90.00
_cell.angle_gamma   90.00
#
_symmetry.space_group_name_H-M   'P 1'
#
loop_
_entity.id
_entity.type
_entity.pdbx_description
1 polymer ?
#
loop_
_entity_poly.entity_id
_entity_poly.type
_entity_poly.pdbx_seq_one_letter_code
_entity_poly.pdbx_strand_id
1 'polypeptide(L)'
;LKTNKDLEILDTPGILWPKFEDETVALKLALTGAIKDQLLPMDEVTIFGINYFKEHYPEKLAERFKQMKIEEEAPVIIMDMTRALGFRDDYDRFYSLFVKEVRDGKLGNYTLDTLEDLDGND
;
A
#
# COMPACT_ATOMS: atom_id res chain seq x y z
N LEU A 1 26.76 -15.93 -7.96
CA LEU A 1 26.90 -14.64 -8.68
C LEU A 1 28.36 -14.46 -9.07
N LYS A 2 28.70 -14.46 -10.37
CA LYS A 2 30.05 -14.09 -10.82
C LYS A 2 30.04 -12.57 -11.00
N THR A 3 30.64 -11.84 -10.06
CA THR A 3 30.89 -10.39 -10.20
C THR A 3 32.15 -10.15 -11.01
N ASN A 4 32.26 -8.97 -11.61
CA ASN A 4 33.46 -8.51 -12.30
C ASN A 4 34.67 -8.56 -11.34
N LYS A 5 35.87 -8.89 -11.82
CA LYS A 5 37.06 -9.13 -10.97
C LYS A 5 37.51 -7.89 -10.17
N ASP A 6 37.06 -6.71 -10.57
CA ASP A 6 37.36 -5.42 -9.92
C ASP A 6 36.25 -4.94 -8.95
N LEU A 7 35.18 -5.72 -8.75
CA LEU A 7 34.06 -5.37 -7.87
C LEU A 7 34.02 -6.30 -6.65
N GLU A 8 34.35 -5.75 -5.48
CA GLU A 8 34.12 -6.39 -4.19
C GLU A 8 32.77 -5.90 -3.62
N ILE A 9 31.90 -6.85 -3.27
CA ILE A 9 30.59 -6.56 -2.65
C ILE A 9 30.65 -7.07 -1.21
N LEU A 10 30.30 -6.21 -0.27
CA LEU A 10 30.11 -6.59 1.13
C LEU A 10 28.71 -7.18 1.29
N ASP A 11 28.63 -8.42 1.79
CA ASP A 11 27.38 -9.17 1.95
C ASP A 11 26.57 -8.78 3.20
N THR A 12 27.12 -7.89 4.04
CA THR A 12 26.43 -7.31 5.20
C THR A 12 26.01 -5.88 4.89
N PRO A 13 24.79 -5.64 4.38
CA PRO A 13 24.33 -4.28 4.14
C PRO A 13 24.20 -3.52 5.46
N GLY A 14 24.53 -2.23 5.45
CA GLY A 14 24.25 -1.35 6.59
C GLY A 14 22.75 -1.18 6.78
N ILE A 15 22.26 -1.35 8.01
CA ILE A 15 20.87 -1.07 8.37
C ILE A 15 20.81 0.33 8.97
N LEU A 16 20.06 1.23 8.34
CA LEU A 16 19.75 2.55 8.88
C LEU A 16 18.35 2.53 9.48
N TRP A 17 18.19 3.18 10.62
CA TRP A 17 16.88 3.43 11.21
C TRP A 17 16.26 4.63 10.50
N PRO A 18 15.10 4.47 9.86
CA PRO A 18 14.37 5.63 9.37
C PRO A 18 13.78 6.39 10.57
N LYS A 19 13.98 7.72 10.59
CA LYS A 19 13.26 8.61 11.51
C LYS A 19 11.94 8.97 10.82
N PHE A 20 10.84 8.45 11.33
CA PHE A 20 9.52 8.76 10.80
C PHE A 20 8.92 9.92 11.59
N GLU A 21 8.91 11.11 11.00
CA GLU A 21 8.18 12.26 11.55
C GLU A 21 6.84 12.47 10.81
N ASP A 22 6.69 11.92 9.60
CA ASP A 22 5.50 12.04 8.76
C ASP A 22 4.69 10.72 8.73
N GLU A 23 3.43 10.82 9.12
CA GLU A 23 2.44 9.75 9.11
C GLU A 23 2.19 9.19 7.71
N THR A 24 2.20 10.05 6.69
CA THR A 24 2.01 9.66 5.29
C THR A 24 3.13 8.75 4.82
N VAL A 25 4.38 9.07 5.17
CA VAL A 25 5.54 8.22 4.86
C VAL A 25 5.41 6.87 5.56
N ALA A 26 4.94 6.86 6.81
CA ALA A 26 4.69 5.61 7.54
C ALA A 26 3.60 4.76 6.84
N LEU A 27 2.51 5.36 6.37
CA LEU A 27 1.44 4.69 5.63
C LEU A 27 1.91 4.14 4.28
N LYS A 28 2.76 4.87 3.55
CA LYS A 28 3.39 4.40 2.30
C LYS A 28 4.27 3.17 2.54
N LEU A 29 5.07 3.19 3.60
CA LEU A 29 5.93 2.06 3.99
C LEU A 29 5.13 0.87 4.51
N ALA A 30 4.05 1.14 5.23
CA ALA A 30 3.11 0.13 5.65
C ALA A 30 2.45 -0.54 4.45
N LEU A 31 1.92 0.22 3.49
CA LEU A 31 1.26 -0.32 2.29
C LEU A 31 2.21 -1.20 1.46
N THR A 32 3.48 -0.79 1.31
CA THR A 32 4.50 -1.53 0.56
C THR A 32 5.08 -2.74 1.30
N GLY A 33 4.80 -2.90 2.60
CA GLY A 33 5.28 -4.04 3.39
C GLY A 33 6.70 -3.88 3.94
N ALA A 34 7.24 -2.66 3.96
CA ALA A 34 8.51 -2.36 4.61
C ALA A 34 8.42 -2.45 6.16
N ILE A 35 7.21 -2.31 6.71
CA ILE A 35 6.92 -2.44 8.14
C ILE A 35 6.07 -3.70 8.37
N LYS A 36 6.32 -4.42 9.48
CA LYS A 36 5.57 -5.63 9.84
C LYS A 36 4.11 -5.32 10.19
N ASP A 37 3.19 -6.02 9.57
CA ASP A 37 1.72 -5.86 9.72
C ASP A 37 1.23 -5.89 11.17
N GLN A 38 1.85 -6.69 12.05
CA GLN A 38 1.44 -6.82 13.46
C GLN A 38 1.55 -5.52 14.27
N LEU A 39 2.27 -4.52 13.75
CA LEU A 39 2.51 -3.25 14.41
C LEU A 39 1.66 -2.11 13.81
N LEU A 40 0.83 -2.41 12.80
CA LEU A 40 0.18 -1.41 11.97
C LEU A 40 -1.35 -1.37 12.21
N PRO A 41 -1.96 -0.17 12.24
CA PRO A 41 -3.40 -0.02 12.11
C PRO A 41 -3.83 -0.35 10.67
N MET A 42 -4.21 -1.60 10.43
CA MET A 42 -4.50 -2.12 9.09
C MET A 42 -5.70 -1.47 8.41
N ASP A 43 -6.63 -0.94 9.20
CA ASP A 43 -7.74 -0.10 8.75
C ASP A 43 -7.24 1.21 8.15
N GLU A 44 -6.35 1.95 8.84
CA GLU A 44 -5.76 3.18 8.33
C GLU A 44 -4.93 2.94 7.06
N VAL A 45 -4.12 1.88 7.04
CA VAL A 45 -3.33 1.49 5.86
C VAL A 45 -4.23 1.17 4.67
N THR A 46 -5.36 0.48 4.91
CA THR A 46 -6.32 0.13 3.86
C THR A 46 -7.05 1.38 3.36
N ILE A 47 -7.49 2.26 4.26
CA ILE A 47 -8.15 3.53 3.91
C ILE A 47 -7.22 4.41 3.08
N PHE A 48 -5.97 4.56 3.52
CA PHE A 48 -4.92 5.27 2.78
C PHE A 48 -4.75 4.68 1.38
N GLY A 49 -4.56 3.36 1.27
CA GLY A 49 -4.38 2.70 0.00
C GLY A 49 -5.57 2.88 -0.95
N ILE A 50 -6.80 2.69 -0.47
CA ILE A 50 -8.01 2.90 -1.28
C ILE A 50 -8.06 4.33 -1.81
N ASN A 51 -7.86 5.34 -0.95
CA ASN A 51 -7.89 6.73 -1.36
C ASN A 51 -6.78 7.05 -2.36
N TYR A 52 -5.57 6.57 -2.12
CA TYR A 52 -4.43 6.75 -3.02
C TYR A 52 -4.69 6.17 -4.41
N PHE A 53 -5.18 4.93 -4.49
CA PHE A 53 -5.48 4.30 -5.78
C PHE A 53 -6.71 4.92 -6.45
N LYS A 54 -7.69 5.43 -5.70
CA LYS A 54 -8.82 6.20 -6.28
C LYS A 54 -8.33 7.47 -6.97
N GLU A 55 -7.39 8.17 -6.35
CA GLU A 55 -6.88 9.45 -6.85
C GLU A 55 -5.93 9.26 -8.04
N HIS A 56 -4.94 8.37 -7.90
CA HIS A 56 -3.85 8.28 -8.87
C HIS A 56 -4.02 7.15 -9.90
N TYR A 57 -4.77 6.09 -9.56
CA TYR A 57 -4.90 4.89 -10.40
C TYR A 57 -6.33 4.31 -10.44
N PRO A 58 -7.38 5.14 -10.64
CA PRO A 58 -8.78 4.70 -10.51
C PRO A 58 -9.14 3.55 -11.45
N GLU A 59 -8.59 3.55 -12.66
CA GLU A 59 -8.82 2.50 -13.65
C GLU A 59 -8.30 1.14 -13.19
N LYS A 60 -7.12 1.11 -12.55
CA LYS A 60 -6.52 -0.12 -12.03
C LYS A 60 -7.29 -0.66 -10.84
N LEU A 61 -7.75 0.23 -9.97
CA LEU A 61 -8.58 -0.13 -8.82
C LEU A 61 -9.91 -0.74 -9.28
N ALA A 62 -10.59 -0.11 -10.24
CA ALA A 62 -11.85 -0.58 -10.80
C ALA A 62 -11.69 -1.90 -11.60
N GLU A 63 -10.60 -2.06 -12.35
CA GLU A 63 -10.28 -3.30 -13.07
C GLU A 63 -10.12 -4.48 -12.10
N ARG A 64 -9.40 -4.25 -10.99
CA ARG A 64 -9.15 -5.29 -9.98
C ARG A 64 -10.40 -5.62 -9.16
N PHE A 65 -11.09 -4.60 -8.68
CA PHE A 65 -12.27 -4.70 -7.82
C PHE A 65 -13.52 -4.21 -8.56
N LYS A 66 -14.02 -5.01 -9.50
CA LYS A 66 -15.14 -4.63 -10.39
C LYS A 66 -16.45 -4.23 -9.68
N GLN A 67 -16.63 -4.66 -8.43
CA GLN A 67 -17.81 -4.35 -7.62
C GLN A 67 -17.59 -3.14 -6.70
N MET A 68 -16.39 -2.58 -6.68
CA MET A 68 -16.03 -1.43 -5.87
C MET A 68 -16.60 -0.17 -6.49
N LYS A 69 -17.46 0.51 -5.73
CA LYS A 69 -17.97 1.84 -6.04
C LYS A 69 -16.93 2.88 -5.64
N ILE A 70 -16.00 3.17 -6.54
CA ILE A 70 -14.85 4.04 -6.26
C ILE A 70 -15.26 5.48 -5.91
N GLU A 71 -16.47 5.90 -6.27
CA GLU A 71 -17.07 7.19 -5.95
C GLU A 71 -17.42 7.35 -4.46
N GLU A 72 -17.60 6.24 -3.73
CA GLU A 72 -17.97 6.25 -2.30
C GLU A 72 -16.75 6.51 -1.40
N GLU A 73 -16.99 6.87 -0.15
CA GLU A 73 -15.92 7.01 0.84
C GLU A 73 -15.27 5.66 1.18
N ALA A 74 -13.98 5.65 1.52
CA ALA A 74 -13.24 4.41 1.81
C ALA A 74 -13.90 3.51 2.87
N PRO A 75 -14.45 4.02 3.99
CA PRO A 75 -15.17 3.19 4.96
C PRO A 75 -16.42 2.51 4.37
N VAL A 76 -17.15 3.21 3.50
CA VAL A 76 -18.33 2.66 2.80
C VAL A 76 -17.90 1.58 1.82
N ILE A 77 -16.83 1.83 1.05
CA ILE A 77 -16.23 0.85 0.15
C ILE A 77 -15.81 -0.42 0.90
N ILE A 78 -15.11 -0.27 2.03
CA ILE A 78 -14.69 -1.39 2.88
C ILE A 78 -15.89 -2.22 3.31
N MET A 79 -16.94 -1.57 3.81
CA MET A 79 -18.16 -2.25 4.26
C MET A 79 -18.86 -3.01 3.12
N ASP A 80 -19.06 -2.35 1.98
CA ASP A 80 -19.74 -2.94 0.83
C ASP A 80 -18.94 -4.11 0.23
N MET A 81 -17.62 -3.96 0.11
CA MET A 81 -16.73 -5.01 -0.41
C MET A 81 -16.62 -6.21 0.54
N THR A 82 -16.56 -5.96 1.86
CA THR A 82 -16.54 -7.03 2.87
C THR A 82 -17.80 -7.89 2.76
N ARG A 83 -18.96 -7.25 2.58
CA ARG A 83 -20.23 -7.95 2.34
C ARG A 83 -20.24 -8.68 1.01
N ALA A 84 -19.82 -8.03 -0.08
CA ALA A 84 -19.82 -8.60 -1.43
C ALA A 84 -18.91 -9.83 -1.56
N LEU A 85 -17.78 -9.85 -0.84
CA LEU A 85 -16.84 -10.97 -0.79
C LEU A 85 -17.28 -12.11 0.13
N GLY A 86 -18.42 -11.97 0.82
CA GLY A 86 -18.95 -12.98 1.73
C GLY A 86 -18.21 -13.04 3.08
N PHE A 87 -17.49 -11.99 3.46
CA PHE A 87 -16.79 -11.90 4.75
C PHE A 87 -17.72 -11.44 5.88
N ARG A 88 -18.99 -11.12 5.60
CA ARG A 88 -19.95 -10.59 6.58
C ARG A 88 -19.45 -9.27 7.16
N ASP A 89 -19.16 -9.23 8.46
CA ASP A 89 -18.64 -8.06 9.17
C ASP A 89 -17.15 -8.24 9.57
N ASP A 90 -16.46 -9.21 8.95
CA ASP A 90 -15.02 -9.45 9.16
C ASP A 90 -14.20 -8.52 8.26
N TYR A 91 -14.01 -7.29 8.73
CA TYR A 91 -13.23 -6.25 8.03
C TYR A 91 -11.73 -6.56 7.99
N ASP A 92 -11.19 -7.23 9.01
CA ASP A 92 -9.77 -7.62 9.07
C ASP A 92 -9.39 -8.53 7.90
N ARG A 93 -10.29 -9.41 7.49
CA ARG A 93 -10.15 -10.21 6.28
C ARG A 93 -10.07 -9.37 5.02
N PHE A 94 -10.88 -8.31 4.92
CA PHE A 94 -10.83 -7.40 3.79
C PHE A 94 -9.54 -6.59 3.77
N TYR A 95 -9.10 -6.05 4.91
CA TYR A 95 -7.81 -5.33 5.02
C TYR A 95 -6.65 -6.20 4.57
N SER A 96 -6.60 -7.42 5.08
CA SER A 96 -5.57 -8.42 4.73
C SER A 96 -5.60 -8.75 3.24
N LEU A 97 -6.79 -8.93 2.65
CA LEU A 97 -6.95 -9.19 1.22
C LEU A 97 -6.47 -8.01 0.39
N PHE A 98 -6.96 -6.81 0.68
CA PHE A 98 -6.66 -5.61 -0.09
C PHE A 98 -5.16 -5.31 -0.09
N VAL A 99 -4.54 -5.24 1.10
CA VAL A 99 -3.12 -4.96 1.24
C VAL A 99 -2.27 -6.05 0.58
N LYS A 100 -2.67 -7.33 0.70
CA LYS A 100 -1.99 -8.41 0.00
C LYS A 100 -2.06 -8.25 -1.52
N GLU A 101 -3.20 -7.87 -2.08
CA GLU A 101 -3.34 -7.69 -3.52
C GLU A 101 -2.54 -6.52 -4.07
N VAL A 102 -2.45 -5.43 -3.29
CA VAL A 102 -1.57 -4.31 -3.58
C VAL A 102 -0.11 -4.78 -3.62
N ARG A 103 0.36 -5.49 -2.58
CA ARG A 103 1.75 -5.99 -2.50
C ARG A 103 2.09 -7.08 -3.51
N ASP A 104 1.12 -7.92 -3.86
CA ASP A 104 1.24 -8.95 -4.91
C ASP A 104 1.26 -8.35 -6.34
N GLY A 105 1.18 -7.02 -6.48
CA GLY A 105 1.18 -6.31 -7.76
C GLY A 105 -0.09 -6.53 -8.58
N LYS A 106 -1.21 -6.92 -7.95
CA LYS A 106 -2.47 -7.21 -8.67
C LYS A 106 -3.15 -5.95 -9.22
N LEU A 107 -2.81 -4.78 -8.68
CA LEU A 107 -3.22 -3.47 -9.22
C LEU A 107 -2.24 -2.95 -10.30
N GLY A 108 -1.22 -3.74 -10.65
CA GLY A 108 -0.15 -3.34 -11.56
C GLY A 108 0.99 -2.59 -10.88
N ASN A 109 1.84 -1.95 -11.67
CA ASN A 109 2.92 -1.12 -11.15
C ASN A 109 2.37 0.24 -10.74
N TYR A 110 2.77 0.71 -9.57
CA TYR A 110 2.42 2.01 -9.02
C TYR A 110 3.63 2.61 -8.31
N THR A 111 3.60 3.93 -8.15
CA THR A 111 4.55 4.69 -7.34
C THR A 111 3.74 5.40 -6.27
N LEU A 112 4.23 5.45 -5.03
CA LEU A 112 3.55 6.17 -3.93
C LEU A 112 4.11 7.57 -3.69
N ASP A 113 5.32 7.85 -4.18
CA ASP A 113 5.99 9.15 -4.05
C ASP A 113 5.98 9.85 -5.40
N THR A 114 5.16 10.88 -5.52
CA THR A 114 5.06 11.68 -6.75
C THR A 114 6.05 12.84 -6.73
N LEU A 115 6.33 13.45 -7.89
CA LEU A 115 7.18 14.64 -7.93
C LEU A 115 6.54 15.84 -7.21
N GLU A 116 5.21 15.92 -7.22
CA GLU A 116 4.45 16.97 -6.54
C GLU A 116 4.61 16.89 -5.01
N ASP A 117 4.76 15.67 -4.45
CA ASP A 117 5.02 15.46 -3.03
C ASP A 117 6.37 16.05 -2.57
N LEU A 118 7.33 16.22 -3.49
CA LEU A 118 8.69 16.66 -3.17
C LEU A 118 8.83 18.19 -3.12
N ASP A 119 7.97 18.92 -3.84
CA ASP A 119 8.01 20.39 -3.92
C ASP A 119 7.35 21.07 -2.70
N GLY A 120 6.71 20.29 -1.81
CA GLY A 120 5.98 20.77 -0.63
C GLY A 120 6.82 20.93 0.64
N ASN A 121 8.14 20.73 0.58
CA ASN A 121 9.03 20.73 1.75
C ASN A 121 10.27 21.65 1.56
N ASP A 122 10.01 22.89 1.12
CA ASP A 122 10.92 24.06 1.30
C ASP A 122 10.54 24.83 2.58
#